data_AF-A0A7Z1HPL0-F1
#
_entry.id   AF-A0A7Z1HPL0-F1
#
_cell.length_a   1.000
_cell.length_b   1.000
_cell.length_c   1.000
_cell.angle_alpha   90.00
_cell.angle_beta   90.00
_cell.angle_gamma   90.00
#
_symmetry.space_group_name_H-M   'P 1'
#
loop_
_entity.id
_entity.type
_entity.pdbx_description
1 polymer ?
#
loop_
_entity_poly.entity_id
_entity_poly.type
_entity_poly.pdbx_seq_one_letter_code
_entity_poly.pdbx_strand_id
1 'polypeptide(L)'
;EYIDNILPPLTKALFKYVREGKYTFCTPGHMGGTAFQKSPVGSIFYDFFGPNTMKSDISISVSELGSLLDHSGPHKEAEEYIA
;
A
#
# COMPACT_ATOMS: atom_id res chain seq x y z
N GLU A 1 -6.96 19.55 -2.35
CA GLU A 1 -7.64 20.15 -1.19
C GLU A 1 -8.88 19.36 -0.74
N TYR A 2 -10.01 19.33 -1.48
CA TYR A 2 -11.20 18.57 -1.03
C TYR A 2 -10.91 17.09 -0.74
N ILE A 3 -10.33 16.37 -1.71
CA ILE A 3 -9.96 14.94 -1.55
C ILE A 3 -9.02 14.75 -0.37
N ASP A 4 -8.05 15.66 -0.19
CA ASP A 4 -7.11 15.60 0.92
C ASP A 4 -7.82 15.81 2.27
N ASN A 5 -8.88 16.61 2.32
CA ASN A 5 -9.62 16.87 3.56
C ASN A 5 -10.55 15.72 3.95
N ILE A 6 -11.07 14.95 2.97
CA ILE A 6 -11.99 13.84 3.24
C ILE A 6 -11.29 12.48 3.42
N LEU A 7 -10.03 12.33 2.97
CA LEU A 7 -9.30 11.08 3.12
C LEU A 7 -8.69 10.95 4.53
N PRO A 8 -8.92 9.84 5.23
CA PRO A 8 -8.32 9.60 6.54
C PRO A 8 -6.81 9.39 6.44
N PRO A 9 -6.06 9.58 7.54
CA PRO A 9 -4.60 9.69 7.53
C PRO A 9 -3.89 8.52 6.85
N LEU A 10 -4.21 7.28 7.25
CA LEU A 10 -3.57 6.08 6.70
C LEU A 10 -3.90 5.86 5.23
N THR A 11 -5.16 6.00 4.82
CA THR A 11 -5.55 5.83 3.41
C THR A 11 -4.88 6.87 2.52
N LYS A 12 -4.77 8.12 2.98
CA LYS A 12 -4.07 9.18 2.28
C LYS A 12 -2.59 8.85 2.09
N ALA A 13 -1.92 8.38 3.14
CA ALA A 13 -0.52 7.97 3.08
C ALA A 13 -0.30 6.79 2.12
N LEU A 14 -1.15 5.75 2.20
CA LEU A 14 -1.08 4.59 1.33
C LEU A 14 -1.26 4.96 -0.15
N PHE A 15 -2.26 5.79 -0.47
CA PHE A 15 -2.50 6.22 -1.85
C PHE A 15 -1.36 7.08 -2.39
N LYS A 16 -0.74 7.91 -1.54
CA LYS A 16 0.46 8.66 -1.89
C LYS A 16 1.61 7.71 -2.22
N TYR A 17 1.90 6.73 -1.36
CA TYR A 17 2.95 5.74 -1.59
C TYR A 17 2.74 4.96 -2.90
N VAL A 18 1.53 4.44 -3.13
CA VAL A 18 1.19 3.68 -4.34
C VAL A 18 1.41 4.49 -5.63
N ARG A 19 1.11 5.80 -5.60
CA ARG A 19 1.33 6.70 -6.76
C ARG A 19 2.79 7.04 -6.99
N GLU A 20 3.58 7.19 -5.93
CA GLU A 20 5.01 7.51 -6.03
C GLU A 20 5.83 6.32 -6.55
N GLY A 21 5.32 5.09 -6.43
CA GLY A 21 5.86 3.92 -7.14
C GLY A 21 7.26 3.50 -6.68
N LYS A 22 7.58 3.66 -5.40
CA LYS A 22 8.88 3.26 -4.84
C LYS A 22 9.02 1.74 -4.84
N TYR A 23 9.90 1.23 -5.70
CA TYR A 23 10.32 -0.16 -5.68
C TYR A 23 11.41 -0.36 -4.63
N THR A 24 11.19 -1.32 -3.74
CA THR A 24 12.15 -1.73 -2.71
C THR A 24 12.33 -3.24 -2.76
N PHE A 25 13.57 -3.71 -2.54
CA PHE A 25 13.88 -5.14 -2.39
C PHE A 25 13.40 -5.64 -1.02
N CYS A 26 12.08 -5.62 -0.82
CA CYS A 26 11.42 -6.01 0.41
C CYS A 26 10.31 -7.03 0.15
N THR A 27 9.69 -7.49 1.23
CA THR A 27 8.41 -8.20 1.15
C THR A 27 7.26 -7.20 0.98
N PRO A 28 6.12 -7.59 0.36
CA PRO A 28 5.81 -8.91 -0.22
C PRO A 28 6.62 -9.27 -1.48
N GLY A 29 6.97 -10.56 -1.62
CA GLY A 29 7.83 -11.05 -2.72
C GLY A 29 7.24 -10.93 -4.13
N HIS A 30 5.94 -10.62 -4.25
CA HIS A 30 5.34 -10.31 -5.56
C HIS A 30 5.61 -8.87 -6.02
N MET A 31 6.15 -8.01 -5.15
CA MET A 31 6.68 -6.67 -5.46
C MET A 31 5.71 -5.81 -6.29
N GLY A 32 4.57 -5.45 -5.70
CA GLY A 32 3.54 -4.67 -6.40
C GLY A 32 2.87 -5.41 -7.57
N GLY A 33 3.04 -6.74 -7.60
CA GLY A 33 2.49 -7.66 -8.59
C GLY A 33 3.42 -7.94 -9.78
N THR A 34 4.66 -7.44 -9.76
CA THR A 34 5.71 -7.78 -10.72
C THR A 34 5.86 -9.29 -10.91
N ALA A 35 5.83 -10.08 -9.83
CA ALA A 35 5.97 -11.53 -9.95
C ALA A 35 4.78 -12.20 -10.65
N PHE A 36 3.55 -11.70 -10.40
CA PHE A 36 2.35 -12.23 -11.06
C PHE A 36 2.43 -12.07 -12.57
N GLN A 37 2.98 -10.95 -13.05
CA GLN A 37 3.15 -10.69 -14.49
C GLN A 37 4.21 -11.60 -15.16
N LYS A 38 4.95 -12.43 -14.42
CA LYS A 38 5.93 -13.38 -14.97
C LYS A 38 5.36 -14.78 -15.25
N SER A 39 4.08 -15.01 -14.97
CA SER A 39 3.41 -16.29 -15.20
C SER A 39 2.12 -16.09 -16.01
N PRO A 40 1.76 -16.96 -16.98
CA PRO A 40 0.52 -16.82 -17.73
C PRO A 40 -0.75 -16.82 -16.86
N VAL A 41 -0.81 -17.68 -15.84
CA VAL A 41 -1.93 -17.67 -14.89
C VAL A 41 -1.84 -16.46 -13.95
N GLY A 42 -0.63 -16.03 -13.62
CA GLY A 42 -0.40 -14.86 -12.79
C GLY A 42 -0.80 -13.55 -13.47
N SER A 43 -0.59 -13.41 -14.79
CA SER A 43 -0.99 -12.20 -15.51
C SER A 43 -2.52 -12.06 -15.55
N ILE A 44 -3.26 -13.16 -15.71
CA ILE A 44 -4.72 -13.16 -15.62
C ILE A 44 -5.16 -12.71 -14.21
N PHE A 45 -4.49 -13.19 -13.16
CA PHE A 45 -4.77 -12.77 -11.78
C PHE A 45 -4.46 -11.28 -11.56
N TYR A 46 -3.33 -10.80 -12.09
CA TYR A 46 -2.95 -9.39 -12.04
C TYR A 46 -3.97 -8.50 -12.75
N ASP A 47 -4.40 -8.88 -13.94
CA ASP A 47 -5.36 -8.12 -14.75
C ASP A 47 -6.75 -8.10 -14.12
N PHE A 48 -7.16 -9.20 -13.46
CA PHE A 48 -8.45 -9.29 -12.79
C PHE A 48 -8.57 -8.30 -11.60
N PHE A 49 -7.56 -8.26 -10.72
CA PHE A 49 -7.59 -7.40 -9.52
C PHE A 49 -7.05 -5.98 -9.77
N GLY A 50 -6.23 -5.82 -10.80
CA GLY A 50 -5.66 -4.55 -11.23
C GLY A 50 -4.45 -4.06 -10.42
N PRO A 51 -3.75 -3.04 -10.94
CA PRO A 51 -2.46 -2.59 -10.43
C PRO A 51 -2.53 -1.97 -9.03
N ASN A 52 -3.60 -1.24 -8.71
CA ASN A 52 -3.70 -0.54 -7.42
C ASN A 52 -3.80 -1.54 -6.27
N THR A 53 -4.65 -2.57 -6.42
CA THR A 53 -4.79 -3.65 -5.44
C THR A 53 -3.45 -4.33 -5.15
N MET A 54 -2.68 -4.64 -6.20
CA MET A 54 -1.38 -5.30 -6.05
C MET A 54 -0.30 -4.41 -5.44
N LYS A 55 -0.32 -3.11 -5.75
CA LYS A 55 0.67 -2.14 -5.25
C LYS A 55 0.40 -1.68 -3.83
N SER A 56 -0.86 -1.75 -3.37
CA SER A 56 -1.23 -1.42 -2.00
C SER A 56 -0.94 -2.55 -1.01
N ASP A 57 -0.63 -3.77 -1.47
CA ASP A 57 -0.17 -4.86 -0.61
C ASP A 57 1.32 -4.68 -0.28
N ILE A 58 1.59 -4.27 0.95
CA ILE A 58 2.89 -3.77 1.42
C ILE A 58 3.23 -4.35 2.80
N SER A 59 4.42 -4.03 3.29
CA SER A 59 4.87 -4.39 4.64
C SER A 59 5.43 -3.18 5.40
N ILE A 60 5.81 -3.38 6.65
CA ILE A 60 6.53 -2.40 7.49
C ILE A 60 7.86 -1.92 6.89
N SER A 61 8.31 -2.54 5.79
CA SER A 61 9.45 -2.04 5.01
C SER A 61 9.17 -0.65 4.41
N VAL A 62 7.90 -0.27 4.28
CA VAL A 62 7.46 1.09 3.92
C VAL A 62 7.38 1.94 5.20
N SER A 63 8.53 2.44 5.65
CA SER A 63 8.65 3.10 6.95
C SER A 63 7.82 4.38 7.07
N GLU A 64 7.51 5.06 5.95
CA GLU A 64 6.66 6.26 5.96
C GLU A 64 5.20 5.98 6.37
N LEU A 65 4.76 4.72 6.34
CA LEU A 65 3.43 4.32 6.82
C LEU A 65 3.42 3.88 8.29
N GLY A 66 4.58 3.78 8.93
CA GLY A 66 4.69 3.31 10.31
C GLY A 66 4.44 1.81 10.44
N SER A 67 3.95 1.40 11.61
CA SER A 67 3.69 0.00 11.94
C SER A 67 2.38 -0.12 12.71
N LEU A 68 1.50 -1.02 12.23
CA LEU A 68 0.25 -1.36 12.89
C LEU A 68 0.49 -1.98 14.27
N LEU A 69 1.48 -2.87 14.40
CA LEU A 69 1.76 -3.55 15.66
C LEU A 69 2.37 -2.61 16.71
N ASP A 70 3.10 -1.59 16.26
CA ASP A 70 3.74 -0.62 17.16
C ASP A 70 2.90 0.63 17.40
N HIS A 71 1.69 0.71 16.84
CA HIS A 71 0.81 1.88 16.93
C HIS A 71 1.56 3.18 16.62
N SER A 72 2.19 3.24 15.45
CA SER A 72 3.11 4.33 15.08
C SER A 72 2.80 4.95 13.72
N GLY A 73 3.18 6.22 13.55
CA GLY A 73 2.97 6.97 12.30
C GLY A 73 1.50 7.04 11.88
N PRO A 74 1.19 6.96 10.57
CA PRO A 74 -0.17 6.98 10.06
C PRO A 74 -1.13 5.93 10.65
N HIS A 75 -0.61 4.80 11.16
CA HIS A 75 -1.45 3.83 11.89
C HIS A 75 -2.00 4.42 13.19
N LYS A 76 -1.16 5.08 13.99
CA LYS A 76 -1.59 5.76 15.22
C LYS A 76 -2.61 6.86 14.95
N GLU A 77 -2.33 7.69 13.93
CA GLU A 77 -3.25 8.76 13.53
C GLU A 77 -4.61 8.22 13.08
N ALA A 78 -4.63 7.05 12.42
CA ALA A 78 -5.87 6.40 12.03
C ALA A 78 -6.63 5.79 13.22
N GLU A 79 -5.93 5.23 14.21
CA GLU A 79 -6.55 4.73 15.44
C GLU A 79 -7.19 5.87 16.25
N GLU A 80 -6.49 7.00 16.39
CA GLU A 80 -7.01 8.21 17.03
C GLU A 80 -8.18 8.83 16.26
N TYR A 81 -8.20 8.72 14.92
CA TYR A 81 -9.32 9.19 14.09
C TYR A 81 -10.59 8.33 14.23
N ILE A 82 -10.43 7.03 14.51
CA ILE A 82 -11.56 6.08 14.64
C ILE A 82 -12.21 6.15 16.02
N ALA A 83 -11.43 6.41 17.07
CA ALA A 83 -11.86 6.43 18.47
C ALA A 83 -12.86 7.56 18.77
#